data_AF-A0A1Q6LTK2-F1
#
_entry.id   AF-A0A1Q6LTK2-F1
#
_cell.length_a   1.000
_cell.length_b   1.000
_cell.length_c   1.000
_cell.angle_alpha   90.00
_cell.angle_beta   90.00
_cell.angle_gamma   90.00
#
_symmetry.space_group_name_H-M   'P 1'
#
loop_
_entity.id
_entity.type
_entity.pdbx_description
1 polymer ?
#
loop_
_entity_poly.entity_id
_entity_poly.type
_entity_poly.pdbx_seq_one_letter_code
_entity_poly.pdbx_strand_id
1 'polypeptide(L)' 'MFENMDNNCNKKCNNRKYCYVIGPTGPTGPAGPVNITVGETITGNYDENASVTNVGDKENIILNFTIPRGEPGFVGA' A
#
# COMPACT_ATOMS: atom_id res chain seq x y z
N MET A 1 35.88 0.12 -19.58
CA MET A 1 35.51 -1.24 -20.03
C MET A 1 34.05 -1.19 -20.42
N PHE A 2 33.74 -1.14 -21.71
CA PHE A 2 32.38 -1.30 -22.20
C PHE A 2 32.25 -2.78 -22.55
N GLU A 3 31.52 -3.53 -21.74
CA GLU A 3 31.34 -4.95 -21.99
C GLU A 3 30.53 -5.15 -23.27
N ASN A 4 31.00 -6.13 -24.04
CA ASN A 4 30.52 -6.46 -25.37
C ASN A 4 29.02 -6.73 -25.35
N MET A 5 28.25 -5.94 -26.10
CA MET A 5 26.88 -6.26 -26.44
C MET A 5 26.84 -7.63 -27.13
N ASP A 6 26.10 -8.57 -26.54
CA ASP A 6 25.86 -9.90 -27.10
C ASP A 6 25.38 -9.80 -28.55
N ASN A 7 26.12 -10.44 -29.48
CA ASN A 7 25.90 -10.45 -30.93
C ASN A 7 24.51 -11.00 -31.36
N ASN A 8 23.68 -11.42 -30.42
CA ASN A 8 22.30 -11.85 -30.65
C ASN A 8 21.30 -10.69 -30.63
N CYS A 9 21.61 -9.57 -29.95
CA CYS A 9 20.81 -8.35 -29.99
C CYS A 9 20.81 -7.72 -31.41
N ASN A 10 21.96 -7.80 -32.09
CA ASN A 10 22.22 -7.25 -33.42
C ASN A 10 21.35 -7.88 -34.54
N LYS A 11 20.77 -9.06 -34.31
CA LYS A 11 19.95 -9.79 -35.29
C LYS A 11 18.47 -9.38 -35.27
N LYS A 12 18.00 -8.86 -34.13
CA LYS A 12 16.60 -8.44 -33.92
C LYS A 12 16.41 -6.93 -34.02
N CYS A 13 17.49 -6.16 -33.90
CA CYS A 13 17.49 -4.73 -34.15
C CYS A 13 17.69 -4.45 -35.65
N ASN A 14 16.61 -4.37 -36.43
CA ASN A 14 16.66 -3.95 -37.84
C ASN A 14 17.27 -2.54 -38.00
N ASN A 15 18.59 -2.45 -38.14
CA ASN A 15 19.35 -1.29 -38.62
C ASN A 15 19.20 0.03 -37.84
N ARG A 16 18.93 -0.01 -36.52
CA ARG A 16 18.84 1.21 -35.69
C ARG A 16 20.17 1.47 -34.96
N LYS A 17 20.68 2.70 -35.09
CA LYS A 17 21.95 3.20 -34.54
C LYS A 17 22.10 3.03 -33.02
N TYR A 18 20.99 2.89 -32.29
CA TYR A 18 20.98 2.59 -30.86
C TYR A 18 19.95 1.49 -30.56
N CYS A 19 20.43 0.33 -30.10
CA CYS A 19 19.60 -0.69 -29.46
C CYS A 19 19.63 -0.42 -27.95
N TYR A 20 18.52 0.04 -27.40
CA TYR A 20 18.30 -0.02 -25.96
C TYR A 20 17.72 -1.41 -25.65
N VAL A 21 18.48 -2.19 -24.91
CA VAL A 21 18.01 -3.45 -24.35
C VAL A 21 17.17 -3.14 -23.11
N ILE A 22 15.90 -3.53 -23.13
CA ILE A 22 15.07 -3.52 -21.93
C ILE A 22 15.51 -4.73 -21.11
N GLY A 23 15.98 -4.49 -19.88
CA GLY A 23 16.25 -5.58 -18.92
C GLY A 23 14.98 -6.35 -18.57
N PRO A 24 15.08 -7.57 -18.04
CA PRO A 24 13.88 -8.29 -17.59
C PRO A 24 13.11 -7.47 -16.55
N THR A 25 11.79 -7.64 -16.53
CA THR A 25 10.96 -7.12 -15.44
C THR A 25 11.53 -7.60 -14.10
N GLY A 26 11.59 -6.70 -13.10
CA GLY A 26 12.01 -7.06 -11.75
C GLY A 26 11.09 -8.11 -11.11
N PRO A 27 11.55 -8.77 -10.03
CA PRO A 27 10.71 -9.73 -9.31
C PRO A 27 9.47 -9.05 -8.74
N THR A 28 8.37 -9.80 -8.64
CA THR A 28 7.19 -9.37 -7.90
C THR A 28 7.57 -9.08 -6.45
N GLY A 29 7.01 -8.00 -5.88
CA GLY A 29 7.19 -7.68 -4.45
C GLY A 29 6.58 -8.74 -3.52
N PRO A 30 6.89 -8.70 -2.22
CA PRO A 30 6.28 -9.60 -1.25
C PRO A 30 4.75 -9.45 -1.22
N ALA A 31 4.05 -10.55 -0.92
CA ALA A 31 2.61 -10.51 -0.73
C ALA A 31 2.25 -9.61 0.47
N GLY A 32 1.14 -8.86 0.34
CA GLY A 32 0.57 -8.08 1.43
C GLY A 32 -0.16 -8.96 2.46
N PRO A 33 -0.73 -8.35 3.51
CA PRO A 33 -1.53 -9.05 4.52
C PRO A 33 -2.67 -9.81 3.84
N VAL A 34 -2.86 -11.07 4.22
CA VAL A 34 -3.85 -11.94 3.57
C VAL A 34 -5.24 -11.73 4.19
N ASN A 35 -5.29 -11.26 5.44
CA ASN A 35 -6.53 -11.07 6.19
C ASN A 35 -6.58 -9.69 6.83
N ILE A 36 -7.70 -9.00 6.65
CA ILE A 36 -8.04 -7.75 7.35
C ILE A 36 -9.41 -7.95 8.00
N THR A 37 -9.47 -7.77 9.32
CA THR A 37 -10.71 -7.90 10.08
C THR A 37 -10.97 -6.65 10.91
N VAL A 38 -12.24 -6.44 11.25
CA VAL A 38 -12.65 -5.42 12.21
C VAL A 38 -12.64 -6.06 13.59
N GLY A 39 -11.95 -5.42 14.53
CA GLY A 39 -11.97 -5.79 15.95
C GLY A 39 -13.09 -5.04 16.66
N GLU A 40 -12.71 -4.17 17.59
CA GLU A 40 -13.67 -3.36 18.35
C GLU A 40 -14.08 -2.09 17.62
N THR A 41 -15.33 -1.69 17.83
CA THR A 41 -15.85 -0.36 17.46
C THR A 41 -16.38 0.30 18.72
N ILE A 42 -15.71 1.36 19.16
CA ILE A 42 -16.00 2.06 20.41
C ILE A 42 -16.56 3.43 20.07
N THR A 43 -17.66 3.81 20.73
CA THR A 43 -18.15 5.19 20.69
C THR A 43 -17.35 6.01 21.69
N GLY A 44 -16.57 6.97 21.19
CA GLY A 44 -15.78 7.91 21.99
C GLY A 44 -16.59 9.09 22.52
N ASN A 45 -15.94 9.94 23.32
CA ASN A 45 -16.51 11.22 23.73
C ASN A 45 -16.64 12.18 22.53
N TYR A 46 -17.43 13.25 22.68
CA TYR A 46 -17.68 14.18 21.58
C TYR A 46 -16.47 15.06 21.25
N ASP A 47 -15.55 15.24 22.20
CA ASP A 47 -14.33 16.03 22.12
C ASP A 47 -13.11 15.21 21.69
N GLU A 48 -13.28 13.90 21.45
CA GLU A 48 -12.23 13.01 20.96
C GLU A 48 -12.18 13.02 19.43
N ASN A 49 -11.01 12.72 18.87
CA ASN A 49 -10.86 12.51 17.43
C ASN A 49 -11.27 11.09 17.04
N ALA A 50 -11.83 10.94 15.85
CA ALA A 50 -11.98 9.63 15.24
C ALA A 50 -10.61 8.99 15.00
N SER A 51 -10.50 7.69 15.30
CA SER A 51 -9.24 6.98 15.17
C SER A 51 -9.44 5.57 14.63
N VAL A 52 -8.39 5.08 13.96
CA VAL A 52 -8.27 3.68 13.53
C VAL A 52 -6.92 3.19 14.00
N THR A 53 -6.89 2.11 14.77
CA THR A 53 -5.66 1.52 15.30
C THR A 53 -5.55 0.07 14.87
N ASN A 54 -4.40 -0.32 14.29
CA ASN A 54 -4.10 -1.71 14.04
C ASN A 54 -3.56 -2.36 15.33
N VAL A 55 -4.29 -3.34 15.86
CA VAL A 55 -3.88 -4.14 17.03
C VAL A 55 -3.38 -5.54 16.64
N GLY A 56 -3.48 -5.88 15.34
CA GLY A 56 -2.94 -7.10 14.76
C GLY A 56 -1.49 -6.94 14.27
N ASP A 57 -1.05 -7.88 13.43
CA ASP A 57 0.29 -7.89 12.85
C ASP A 57 0.27 -7.65 11.32
N LYS A 58 1.41 -7.86 10.65
CA LYS A 58 1.56 -7.63 9.21
C LYS A 58 0.86 -8.67 8.33
N GLU A 59 0.53 -9.84 8.90
CA GLU A 59 -0.06 -10.96 8.18
C GLU A 59 -1.57 -11.08 8.48
N ASN A 60 -1.97 -10.69 9.69
CA ASN A 60 -3.35 -10.63 10.18
C ASN A 60 -3.64 -9.27 10.83
N ILE A 61 -4.14 -8.34 10.01
CA ILE A 61 -4.47 -6.98 10.46
C ILE A 61 -5.83 -7.00 11.15
N ILE A 62 -5.89 -6.43 12.35
CA ILE A 62 -7.13 -6.22 13.10
C ILE A 62 -7.26 -4.72 13.36
N LEU A 63 -8.28 -4.11 12.75
CA LEU A 63 -8.53 -2.67 12.88
C LEU A 63 -9.57 -2.42 13.96
N ASN A 64 -9.18 -1.68 14.99
CA ASN A 64 -10.09 -1.12 15.98
C ASN A 64 -10.45 0.31 15.61
N PHE A 65 -11.71 0.68 15.81
CA PHE A 65 -12.26 1.99 15.48
C PHE A 65 -12.74 2.71 16.73
N THR A 66 -12.43 4.00 16.84
CA THR A 66 -13.07 4.91 17.78
C THR A 66 -13.86 5.95 17.01
N ILE A 67 -15.17 6.01 17.25
CA ILE A 67 -16.09 6.94 16.59
C ILE A 67 -16.66 7.90 17.65
N PRO A 68 -16.28 9.18 17.65
CA PRO A 68 -16.82 10.18 18.58
C PRO A 68 -18.34 10.30 18.46
N ARG A 69 -19.03 10.42 19.60
CA ARG A 69 -20.45 10.81 19.59
C ARG A 69 -20.60 12.28 19.16
N GLY A 70 -21.82 12.66 18.73
CA GLY A 70 -22.11 14.07 18.46
C GLY A 70 -22.02 14.95 19.73
N GLU A 71 -21.69 16.22 19.53
CA GLU A 71 -21.71 17.23 20.59
C GLU A 71 -23.08 17.28 21.28
N PRO A 72 -23.14 17.55 22.60
CA PRO A 72 -24.41 17.81 23.28
C PRO A 72 -25.14 18.99 22.64
N GLY A 73 -26.46 18.87 22.48
CA GLY A 73 -27.28 20.00 22.07
C GLY A 73 -27.32 21.10 23.13
N PHE A 74 -27.53 22.35 22.72
CA PHE A 74 -27.80 23.45 23.64
C PHE A 74 -29.13 23.24 24.38
N VAL A 75 -29.19 23.57 25.68
CA VAL A 75 -30.45 23.61 26.43
C VAL A 75 -31.26 24.80 25.91
N GLY A 76 -32.54 24.56 25.56
CA GLY A 76 -33.44 25.61 25.10
C GLY A 76 -33.65 26.70 26.16
N ALA A 77 -33.83 27.94 25.69
CA ALA A 77 -34.03 29.12 26.53
C ALA A 77 -35.36 29.10 27.32
#